data_AF-A0A3A8NFN5-F1
#
_entry.id   AF-A0A3A8NFN5-F1
#
_cell.length_a   1.000
_cell.length_b   1.000
_cell.length_c   1.000
_cell.angle_alpha   90.00
_cell.angle_beta   90.00
_cell.angle_gamma   90.00
#
_symmetry.space_group_name_H-M   'P 1'
#
loop_
_entity.id
_entity.type
_entity.pdbx_description
1 polymer ?
#
loop_
_entity_poly.entity_id
_entity_poly.type
_entity_poly.pdbx_seq_one_letter_code
_entity_poly.pdbx_strand_id
1 'polypeptide(L)'
;MTPAVRADMEARADRALRRGELAEAFELFEHLQRAFPSEEGLALKLAHLRESLQPQELQHLRNRVKEPQRLPLGPASAMQEGERLFTLGDYVGAAAAYRRALQERPGNELVQERLEELYRLAREMPVQSPTDKALPPQKEDALQALLDRLASRRRLKRD
;
A
#
# COMPACT_ATOMS: atom_id res chain seq x y z
N MET A 1 4.96 17.84 -5.24
CA MET A 1 3.85 17.09 -4.62
C MET A 1 2.62 18.00 -4.58
N THR A 2 1.43 17.54 -4.97
CA THR A 2 0.21 18.37 -4.88
C THR A 2 -0.38 18.33 -3.47
N PRO A 3 -1.21 19.31 -3.05
CA PRO A 3 -1.84 19.31 -1.73
C PRO A 3 -2.68 18.05 -1.46
N ALA A 4 -3.39 17.55 -2.47
CA ALA A 4 -4.18 16.32 -2.36
C ALA A 4 -3.31 15.09 -2.12
N VAL A 5 -2.20 14.96 -2.86
CA VAL A 5 -1.26 13.84 -2.69
C VAL A 5 -0.56 13.93 -1.33
N ARG A 6 -0.25 15.15 -0.84
CA ARG A 6 0.27 15.37 0.51
C ARG A 6 -0.70 14.85 1.56
N ALA A 7 -1.96 15.31 1.50
CA ALA A 7 -2.98 14.94 2.48
C ALA A 7 -3.24 13.43 2.51
N ASP A 8 -3.28 12.77 1.35
CA ASP A 8 -3.44 11.32 1.28
C ASP A 8 -2.23 10.58 1.88
N MET A 9 -1.01 11.03 1.59
CA MET A 9 0.21 10.42 2.13
C MET A 9 0.33 10.62 3.64
N GLU A 10 -0.04 11.79 4.16
CA GLU A 10 -0.11 12.03 5.61
C GLU A 10 -1.17 11.15 6.27
N ALA A 11 -2.35 11.01 5.65
CA ALA A 11 -3.39 10.12 6.14
C ALA A 11 -2.95 8.64 6.12
N ARG A 12 -2.13 8.21 5.15
CA ARG A 12 -1.51 6.87 5.14
C ARG A 12 -0.50 6.72 6.27
N ALA A 13 0.36 7.71 6.48
CA ALA A 13 1.37 7.69 7.55
C ALA A 13 0.71 7.61 8.94
N ASP A 14 -0.33 8.41 9.18
CA ASP A 14 -1.08 8.38 10.43
C ASP A 14 -1.84 7.05 10.62
N ARG A 15 -2.33 6.42 9.54
CA ARG A 15 -2.92 5.07 9.61
C ARG A 15 -1.89 4.02 10.01
N ALA A 16 -0.72 4.05 9.40
CA ALA A 16 0.38 3.13 9.72
C ALA A 16 0.80 3.26 11.21
N LEU A 17 0.88 4.49 11.74
CA LEU A 17 1.11 4.72 13.17
C LEU A 17 0.07 4.05 14.06
N ARG A 18 -1.23 4.26 13.77
CA ARG A 18 -2.31 3.67 14.56
C ARG A 18 -2.28 2.15 14.59
N ARG A 19 -1.76 1.52 13.53
CA ARG A 19 -1.63 0.06 13.41
C ARG A 19 -0.34 -0.49 14.02
N GLY A 20 0.55 0.37 14.51
CA GLY A 20 1.88 -0.04 14.98
C GLY A 20 2.84 -0.41 13.85
N GLU A 21 2.53 -0.05 12.60
CA GLU A 21 3.40 -0.24 11.43
C GLU A 21 4.49 0.86 11.42
N LEU A 22 5.29 0.93 12.50
CA LEU A 22 6.25 2.03 12.76
C LEU A 22 7.24 2.23 11.61
N ALA A 23 7.66 1.14 10.96
CA ALA A 23 8.53 1.15 9.80
C ALA A 23 7.89 1.82 8.57
N GLU A 24 6.62 1.50 8.25
CA GLU A 24 5.89 2.09 7.13
C GLU A 24 5.56 3.56 7.41
N ALA A 25 5.13 3.87 8.63
CA ALA A 25 4.93 5.24 9.08
C ALA A 25 6.21 6.08 8.94
N PHE A 26 7.35 5.54 9.36
CA PHE A 26 8.64 6.22 9.27
C PHE A 26 9.01 6.57 7.82
N GLU A 27 8.88 5.63 6.88
CA GLU A 27 9.16 5.86 5.46
C GLU A 27 8.24 6.94 4.86
N LEU A 28 6.94 6.90 5.18
CA LEU A 28 5.97 7.87 4.68
C LEU A 28 6.23 9.29 5.23
N PHE A 29 6.52 9.41 6.52
CA PHE A 29 6.90 10.69 7.11
C PHE A 29 8.26 11.18 6.62
N GLU A 30 9.22 10.29 6.36
CA GLU A 30 10.52 10.68 5.80
C GLU A 30 10.34 11.25 4.40
N HIS A 31 9.47 10.65 3.59
CA HIS A 31 9.12 11.16 2.27
C HIS A 31 8.44 12.54 2.37
N LEU A 32 7.48 12.70 3.28
CA LEU A 32 6.83 13.99 3.55
C LEU A 32 7.85 15.07 3.96
N GLN A 33 8.76 14.76 4.88
CA GLN A 33 9.79 15.69 5.36
C GLN A 33 10.75 16.11 4.24
N ARG A 34 11.14 15.18 3.36
CA ARG A 34 11.99 15.52 2.20
C ARG A 34 11.26 16.44 1.21
N ALA A 35 9.96 16.23 1.02
CA ALA A 35 9.13 17.08 0.16
C ALA A 35 8.83 18.46 0.78
N PHE A 36 8.76 18.54 2.11
CA PHE A 36 8.43 19.75 2.87
C PHE A 36 9.41 19.94 4.05
N PRO A 37 10.68 20.29 3.78
CA PRO A 37 11.72 20.33 4.81
C PRO A 37 11.52 21.42 5.87
N SER A 38 10.70 22.45 5.58
CA SER A 38 10.42 23.57 6.48
C SER A 38 9.28 23.31 7.48
N GLU A 39 8.62 22.15 7.40
CA GLU A 39 7.51 21.80 8.30
C GLU A 39 8.04 21.17 9.60
N GLU A 40 8.07 21.94 10.69
CA GLU A 40 8.58 21.48 11.99
C GLU A 40 7.77 20.31 12.55
N GLY A 41 6.46 20.26 12.30
CA GLY A 41 5.60 19.18 12.77
C GLY A 41 5.98 17.81 12.22
N LEU A 42 6.43 17.73 10.96
CA LEU A 42 6.89 16.49 10.34
C LEU A 42 8.24 16.04 10.92
N ALA A 43 9.13 17.00 11.22
CA ALA A 43 10.41 16.73 11.86
C ALA A 43 10.23 16.14 13.27
N LEU A 44 9.30 16.68 14.05
CA LEU A 44 8.94 16.17 15.37
C LEU A 44 8.34 14.76 15.31
N LYS A 45 7.38 14.50 14.40
CA LYS A 45 6.82 13.16 14.19
C LYS A 45 7.91 12.13 13.87
N LEU A 46 8.87 12.48 13.02
CA LEU A 46 10.02 11.62 12.69
C LEU A 46 10.95 11.39 13.88
N ALA A 47 11.21 12.41 14.70
CA ALA A 47 12.03 12.25 15.90
C ALA A 47 11.40 11.24 16.87
N HIS A 48 10.10 11.36 17.16
CA HIS A 48 9.38 10.41 18.02
C HIS A 48 9.37 8.98 17.45
N LEU A 49 9.20 8.84 16.14
CA LEU A 49 9.30 7.54 15.48
C LEU A 49 10.69 6.92 15.60
N ARG A 50 11.75 7.73 15.50
CA ARG A 50 13.14 7.25 15.68
C ARG A 50 13.40 6.76 17.10
N GLU A 51 12.82 7.40 18.10
CA GLU A 51 12.93 6.95 19.49
C GLU A 51 12.15 5.65 19.74
N SER A 52 11.05 5.46 19.02
CA SER A 52 10.20 4.28 19.15
C SER A 52 10.75 3.05 18.42
N LEU A 53 11.52 3.26 17.34
CA LEU A 53 12.17 2.19 16.57
C LEU A 53 13.48 1.77 17.23
N GLN A 54 13.75 0.47 17.28
CA GLN A 54 15.04 0.00 17.77
C GLN A 54 16.17 0.37 16.78
N PRO A 55 17.42 0.56 17.24
CA PRO A 55 18.55 0.87 16.36
C PRO A 55 18.72 -0.14 15.21
N GLN A 56 18.42 -1.42 15.47
CA GLN A 56 18.44 -2.49 14.49
C GLN A 56 17.34 -2.31 13.43
N GLU A 57 16.12 -1.94 13.79
CA GLU A 57 15.02 -1.69 12.85
C GLU A 57 15.32 -0.50 11.94
N LEU A 58 15.88 0.57 12.51
CA LEU A 58 16.38 1.74 11.77
C LEU A 58 17.50 1.35 10.77
N GLN A 59 18.40 0.47 11.18
CA GLN A 59 19.44 -0.06 10.31
C GLN A 59 18.84 -0.92 9.18
N HIS A 60 17.88 -1.79 9.51
CA HIS A 60 17.18 -2.63 8.53
C HIS A 60 16.41 -1.79 7.52
N LEU A 61 15.69 -0.75 7.93
CA LEU A 61 15.02 0.20 7.03
C LEU A 61 15.99 0.84 6.04
N ARG A 62 17.12 1.37 6.55
CA ARG A 62 18.19 1.95 5.72
C ARG A 62 18.79 0.96 4.72
N ASN A 63 18.89 -0.30 5.10
CA ASN A 63 19.43 -1.36 4.26
C ASN A 63 18.39 -1.94 3.29
N ARG A 64 17.10 -1.82 3.58
CA ARG A 64 15.98 -2.31 2.75
C ARG A 64 15.90 -1.60 1.39
N VAL A 65 16.39 -0.36 1.32
CA VAL A 65 16.56 0.39 0.05
C VAL A 65 17.67 -0.22 -0.82
N LYS A 66 18.62 -0.95 -0.22
CA LYS A 66 19.78 -1.55 -0.89
C LYS A 66 19.67 -3.05 -1.12
N GLU A 67 18.87 -3.77 -0.34
CA GLU A 67 18.67 -5.21 -0.51
C GLU A 67 17.42 -5.50 -1.36
N PRO A 68 17.52 -6.25 -2.47
CA PRO A 68 16.34 -6.79 -3.12
C PRO A 68 15.59 -7.63 -2.09
N GLN A 69 14.34 -7.26 -1.83
CA GLN A 69 13.47 -7.84 -0.80
C GLN A 69 13.58 -9.37 -0.81
N ARG A 70 14.31 -9.92 0.16
CA ARG A 70 14.32 -11.38 0.37
C ARG A 70 12.92 -11.76 0.85
N LEU A 71 12.18 -12.38 -0.06
CA LEU A 71 10.90 -13.00 0.20
C LEU A 71 11.05 -13.97 1.37
N PRO A 72 10.19 -13.91 2.41
CA PRO A 72 10.22 -14.87 3.49
C PRO A 72 10.05 -16.29 2.93
N LEU A 73 10.95 -17.20 3.28
CA LEU A 73 10.99 -18.60 2.80
C LEU A 73 10.02 -19.55 3.55
N GLY A 74 9.15 -19.03 4.43
CA GLY A 74 8.09 -19.79 5.10
C GLY A 74 6.78 -19.80 4.30
N PRO A 75 5.79 -20.65 4.64
CA PRO A 75 4.47 -20.56 4.02
C PRO A 75 3.87 -19.19 4.35
N ALA A 76 3.82 -18.32 3.34
CA ALA A 76 3.25 -16.98 3.50
C ALA A 76 1.77 -17.12 3.85
N SER A 77 1.33 -16.48 4.93
CA SER A 77 -0.11 -16.32 5.17
C SER A 77 -0.75 -15.60 3.98
N ALA A 78 -2.06 -15.77 3.77
CA ALA A 78 -2.76 -15.07 2.69
C ALA A 78 -2.57 -13.54 2.76
N MET A 79 -2.40 -12.98 3.95
CA MET A 79 -2.06 -11.57 4.16
C MET A 79 -0.64 -11.25 3.67
N GLN A 80 0.37 -12.04 4.07
CA GLN A 80 1.75 -11.84 3.65
C GLN A 80 1.92 -11.98 2.13
N GLU A 81 1.20 -12.92 1.52
CA GLU A 81 1.16 -13.07 0.06
C GLU A 81 0.53 -11.84 -0.61
N GLY A 82 -0.52 -11.26 0.00
CA GLY A 82 -1.13 -10.01 -0.47
C GLY A 82 -0.16 -8.85 -0.47
N GLU A 83 0.53 -8.61 0.65
CA GLU A 83 1.54 -7.54 0.78
C GLU A 83 2.69 -7.69 -0.23
N ARG A 84 3.13 -8.94 -0.43
CA ARG A 84 4.18 -9.30 -1.39
C ARG A 84 3.76 -8.97 -2.81
N LEU A 85 2.56 -9.41 -3.22
CA LEU A 85 2.02 -9.16 -4.56
C LEU A 85 1.75 -7.67 -4.78
N PHE A 86 1.29 -6.97 -3.75
CA PHE A 86 1.10 -5.51 -3.77
C PHE A 86 2.42 -4.79 -4.05
N THR A 87 3.48 -5.15 -3.33
CA THR A 87 4.82 -4.57 -3.50
C THR A 87 5.40 -4.84 -4.89
N LEU A 88 5.11 -6.03 -5.45
CA LEU A 88 5.49 -6.39 -6.83
C LEU A 88 4.62 -5.71 -7.90
N GLY A 89 3.62 -4.91 -7.51
CA GLY A 89 2.66 -4.27 -8.42
C GLY A 89 1.70 -5.26 -9.09
N ASP A 90 1.59 -6.49 -8.57
CA ASP A 90 0.55 -7.43 -8.97
C ASP A 90 -0.72 -7.20 -8.14
N TYR A 91 -1.41 -6.12 -8.45
CA TYR A 91 -2.60 -5.70 -7.72
C TYR A 91 -3.76 -6.71 -7.84
N VAL A 92 -3.87 -7.45 -8.95
CA VAL A 92 -4.86 -8.53 -9.11
C VAL A 92 -4.56 -9.66 -8.13
N GLY A 93 -3.30 -10.11 -8.10
CA GLY A 93 -2.86 -11.14 -7.18
C GLY A 93 -3.02 -10.70 -5.72
N ALA A 94 -2.67 -9.45 -5.40
CA ALA A 94 -2.81 -8.87 -4.08
C ALA A 94 -4.27 -8.90 -3.59
N ALA A 95 -5.22 -8.45 -4.43
CA ALA A 95 -6.65 -8.48 -4.10
C ALA A 95 -7.14 -9.90 -3.78
N ALA A 96 -6.74 -10.89 -4.58
CA ALA A 96 -7.12 -12.28 -4.38
C ALA A 96 -6.53 -12.86 -3.08
N ALA A 97 -5.30 -12.48 -2.73
CA ALA A 97 -4.67 -12.88 -1.48
C ALA A 97 -5.32 -12.23 -0.26
N TYR A 98 -5.64 -10.93 -0.30
CA TYR A 98 -6.35 -10.26 0.79
C TYR A 98 -7.77 -10.80 0.99
N ARG A 99 -8.51 -11.13 -0.07
CA ARG A 99 -9.83 -11.78 0.05
C ARG A 99 -9.74 -13.13 0.75
N ARG A 100 -8.72 -13.95 0.43
CA ARG A 100 -8.47 -15.21 1.13
C ARG A 100 -8.14 -14.96 2.61
N ALA A 101 -7.33 -13.94 2.92
CA ALA A 101 -7.04 -13.57 4.30
C ALA A 101 -8.30 -13.14 5.09
N LEU A 102 -9.27 -12.48 4.44
CA LEU A 102 -10.57 -12.19 5.06
C LEU A 102 -11.46 -13.42 5.21
N GLN A 103 -11.38 -14.41 4.32
CA GLN A 103 -12.08 -15.68 4.51
C GLN A 103 -11.54 -16.43 5.74
N GLU A 104 -10.22 -16.39 5.96
CA GLU A 104 -9.57 -16.97 7.13
C GLU A 104 -9.88 -16.19 8.43
N ARG A 105 -9.93 -14.86 8.34
CA ARG A 105 -10.27 -13.96 9.47
C ARG A 105 -11.18 -12.81 9.01
N PRO A 106 -12.52 -12.99 9.03
CA PRO A 106 -13.47 -12.00 8.51
C PRO A 106 -13.43 -10.64 9.21
N GLY A 107 -13.04 -10.61 10.49
CA GLY A 107 -12.91 -9.39 11.29
C GLY A 107 -11.52 -8.75 11.26
N ASN A 108 -10.65 -9.14 10.32
CA ASN A 108 -9.32 -8.54 10.23
C ASN A 108 -9.39 -7.16 9.57
N GLU A 109 -9.54 -6.12 10.40
CA GLU A 109 -9.62 -4.72 9.98
C GLU A 109 -8.46 -4.31 9.08
N LEU A 110 -7.24 -4.76 9.37
CA LEU A 110 -6.05 -4.45 8.56
C LEU A 110 -6.24 -4.93 7.11
N VAL A 111 -6.71 -6.15 6.91
CA VAL A 111 -6.90 -6.71 5.57
C VAL A 111 -8.05 -6.03 4.83
N GLN A 112 -9.12 -5.67 5.55
CA GLN A 112 -10.23 -4.88 4.97
C GLN A 112 -9.71 -3.53 4.46
N GLU A 113 -8.94 -2.82 5.28
CA GLU A 113 -8.40 -1.51 4.90
C GLU A 113 -7.39 -1.61 3.74
N ARG A 114 -6.58 -2.68 3.64
CA ARG A 114 -5.69 -2.92 2.48
C ARG A 114 -6.48 -3.12 1.18
N LEU A 115 -7.60 -3.83 1.23
CA LEU A 115 -8.52 -3.96 0.07
C LEU A 115 -9.15 -2.62 -0.32
N GLU A 116 -9.53 -1.79 0.65
CA GLU A 116 -10.04 -0.44 0.37
C GLU A 116 -8.99 0.50 -0.22
N GLU A 117 -7.74 0.40 0.23
CA GLU A 117 -6.63 1.14 -0.35
C GLU A 117 -6.39 0.72 -1.80
N LEU A 118 -6.39 -0.58 -2.07
CA LEU A 118 -6.27 -1.12 -3.43
C LEU A 118 -7.40 -0.62 -4.34
N TYR A 119 -8.62 -0.52 -3.83
CA TYR A 119 -9.77 0.02 -4.55
C TYR A 119 -9.63 1.50 -4.88
N ARG A 120 -9.14 2.32 -3.95
CA ARG A 120 -8.85 3.74 -4.23
C ARG A 120 -7.78 3.87 -5.29
N LEU A 121 -6.67 3.14 -5.15
CA LEU A 121 -5.56 3.15 -6.11
C LEU A 121 -6.05 2.75 -7.50
N ALA A 122 -6.85 1.69 -7.61
CA ALA A 122 -7.39 1.23 -8.89
C ALA A 122 -8.37 2.24 -9.54
N ARG A 123 -9.10 3.04 -8.76
CA ARG A 123 -9.97 4.12 -9.27
C ARG A 123 -9.21 5.36 -9.71
N GLU A 124 -8.15 5.71 -9.00
CA GLU A 124 -7.32 6.89 -9.30
C GLU A 124 -6.41 6.66 -10.52
N MET A 125 -6.12 5.40 -10.85
CA MET A 125 -5.41 5.06 -12.08
C MET A 125 -6.19 5.51 -13.32
N PRO A 126 -5.58 6.26 -14.26
CA PRO A 126 -6.29 6.84 -15.39
C PRO A 126 -6.93 5.77 -16.30
N VAL A 127 -8.26 5.72 -16.29
CA VAL A 127 -9.04 4.78 -17.08
C VAL A 127 -9.19 5.29 -18.51
N GLN A 128 -8.13 5.16 -19.31
CA GLN A 128 -8.18 5.53 -20.75
C GLN A 128 -8.86 4.46 -21.63
N SER A 129 -10.09 4.05 -21.29
CA SER A 129 -10.88 3.14 -22.15
C SER A 129 -12.24 3.77 -22.47
N PRO A 130 -12.53 4.07 -23.74
CA PRO A 130 -13.85 4.55 -24.17
C PRO A 130 -14.97 3.52 -23.98
N THR A 131 -14.63 2.26 -23.73
CA THR A 131 -15.55 1.11 -23.58
C THR A 131 -15.85 0.73 -22.12
N ASP A 132 -15.62 1.63 -21.18
CA ASP A 132 -15.93 1.40 -19.77
C ASP A 132 -17.43 1.17 -19.55
N LYS A 133 -17.81 -0.10 -19.39
CA LYS A 133 -19.12 -0.47 -18.83
C LYS A 133 -19.23 0.09 -17.40
N ALA A 134 -20.47 0.38 -16.98
CA ALA A 134 -20.76 0.79 -15.61
C ALA A 134 -20.12 -0.19 -14.61
N LEU A 135 -19.46 0.35 -13.57
CA LEU A 135 -18.91 -0.47 -12.50
C LEU A 135 -20.07 -1.17 -11.76
N PRO A 136 -19.92 -2.45 -11.38
CA PRO A 136 -20.91 -3.12 -10.57
C PRO A 136 -21.11 -2.39 -9.23
N PRO A 137 -22.32 -2.48 -8.63
CA PRO A 137 -22.66 -1.71 -7.43
C PRO A 137 -21.92 -2.20 -6.17
N GLN A 138 -21.52 -3.48 -6.15
CA GLN A 138 -20.79 -4.07 -5.03
C GLN A 138 -19.31 -3.68 -5.09
N LYS A 139 -18.77 -3.17 -3.97
CA LYS A 139 -17.37 -2.66 -3.89
C LYS A 139 -16.35 -3.73 -4.31
N GLU A 140 -16.56 -4.98 -3.91
CA GLU A 140 -15.66 -6.09 -4.21
C GLU A 140 -15.61 -6.39 -5.71
N ASP A 141 -16.77 -6.48 -6.36
CA ASP A 141 -16.86 -6.68 -7.81
C ASP A 141 -16.31 -5.49 -8.59
N ALA A 142 -16.49 -4.28 -8.06
CA ALA A 142 -15.98 -3.07 -8.68
C ALA A 142 -14.45 -3.03 -8.64
N LEU A 143 -13.84 -3.46 -7.52
CA LEU A 143 -12.39 -3.65 -7.42
C LEU A 143 -11.90 -4.66 -8.46
N GLN A 144 -12.56 -5.83 -8.57
CA GLN A 144 -12.16 -6.85 -9.55
C GLN A 144 -12.20 -6.30 -10.98
N ALA A 145 -13.30 -5.63 -11.35
CA ALA A 145 -13.46 -5.06 -12.68
C ALA A 145 -12.37 -4.03 -13.03
N LEU A 146 -11.97 -3.19 -12.06
CA LEU A 146 -10.89 -2.21 -12.26
C LEU A 146 -9.53 -2.90 -12.45
N LEU A 147 -9.23 -3.90 -11.63
CA LEU A 147 -7.96 -4.63 -11.71
C LEU A 147 -7.85 -5.45 -12.99
N ASP A 148 -8.93 -6.06 -13.47
CA ASP A 148 -8.97 -6.82 -14.74
C ASP A 148 -8.71 -5.90 -15.95
N ARG A 149 -9.24 -4.68 -15.93
CA ARG A 149 -8.96 -3.64 -16.94
C ARG A 149 -7.47 -3.29 -16.97
N LEU A 150 -6.84 -3.12 -15.81
CA LEU A 150 -5.41 -2.84 -15.69
C LEU A 150 -4.55 -4.01 -16.21
N ALA A 151 -4.88 -5.23 -15.80
CA ALA A 151 -4.13 -6.42 -16.18
C ALA A 151 -4.18 -6.69 -17.70
N SER A 152 -5.35 -6.51 -18.32
CA SER A 152 -5.55 -6.70 -19.76
C SER A 152 -4.67 -5.75 -20.58
N ARG A 153 -4.51 -4.49 -20.15
CA ARG A 153 -3.62 -3.52 -20.81
C ARG A 153 -2.15 -3.86 -20.66
N ARG A 154 -1.73 -4.33 -19.48
CA ARG A 154 -0.33 -4.69 -19.23
C ARG A 154 0.13 -5.83 -20.14
N ARG A 155 -0.78 -6.72 -20.57
CA ARG A 155 -0.50 -7.74 -21.59
C ARG A 155 -0.38 -7.13 -22.98
N LEU A 156 -1.33 -6.28 -23.39
CA LEU A 156 -1.32 -5.63 -24.71
C LEU A 156 -0.10 -4.74 -24.99
N LYS A 157 0.55 -4.17 -23.97
CA LYS A 157 1.78 -3.38 -24.13
C LYS A 157 3.07 -4.20 -24.22
N ARG A 158 3.01 -5.51 -23.95
CA ARG A 158 4.16 -6.41 -23.92
C ARG A 158 4.36 -7.20 -25.22
N ASP A 159 3.37 -7.17 -26.11
CA ASP A 159 3.43 -7.68 -27.49
C ASP A 159 3.83 -6.54 -28.45
#